data_AF-A0A354J532-F1
#
_entry.id   AF-A0A354J532-F1
#
_cell.length_a   1.000
_cell.length_b   1.000
_cell.length_c   1.000
_cell.angle_alpha   90.00
_cell.angle_beta   90.00
_cell.angle_gamma   90.00
#
_symmetry.space_group_name_H-M   'P 1'
#
loop_
_entity.id
_entity.type
_entity.pdbx_description
1 polymer ?
#
loop_
_entity_poly.entity_id
_entity_poly.type
_entity_poly.pdbx_seq_one_letter_code
_entity_poly.pdbx_strand_id
1 'polypeptide(L)'
;MKKQKDKTYAFRVSSADLKKIKSQAKRAKLTVTDYLTACALNKEITIIDGLDSVLSELKSQGRNLNQLTILSHQGRSYPSQIEKLTDAYGNICAELKKVLEVV
;
A
#
# COMPACT_ATOMS: atom_id res chain seq x y z
N MET A 1 -12.80 -13.16 -9.64
CA MET A 1 -13.12 -13.11 -11.09
C MET A 1 -12.80 -11.71 -11.63
N LYS A 2 -12.06 -11.61 -12.74
CA LYS A 2 -11.88 -10.32 -13.44
C LYS A 2 -13.24 -9.86 -13.98
N LYS A 3 -13.61 -8.60 -13.75
CA LYS A 3 -14.80 -8.01 -14.39
C LYS A 3 -14.59 -7.96 -15.90
N GLN A 4 -15.49 -8.58 -16.65
CA GLN A 4 -15.52 -8.49 -18.11
C GLN A 4 -16.06 -7.10 -18.49
N LYS A 5 -15.33 -6.37 -19.33
CA LYS A 5 -15.78 -5.11 -19.94
C LYS A 5 -16.24 -5.44 -21.36
N ASP A 6 -17.54 -5.63 -21.54
CA ASP A 6 -18.18 -6.09 -22.77
C ASP A 6 -18.85 -4.95 -23.57
N LYS A 7 -18.99 -3.76 -22.98
CA LYS A 7 -19.66 -2.61 -23.58
C LYS A 7 -18.76 -1.37 -23.65
N THR A 8 -18.89 -0.63 -24.75
CA THR A 8 -18.22 0.66 -24.97
C THR A 8 -19.22 1.80 -24.81
N TYR A 9 -18.81 2.90 -24.18
CA TYR A 9 -19.62 4.11 -24.03
C TYR A 9 -18.78 5.33 -24.44
N ALA A 10 -19.28 6.10 -25.40
CA ALA A 10 -18.62 7.30 -25.91
C ALA A 10 -19.41 8.56 -25.49
N PHE A 11 -18.70 9.58 -25.03
CA PHE A 11 -19.30 10.87 -24.66
C PHE A 11 -18.41 12.03 -25.15
N ARG A 12 -19.02 13.19 -25.37
CA ARG A 12 -18.31 14.42 -25.75
C ARG A 12 -17.80 15.12 -24.49
N VAL A 13 -16.57 15.61 -24.55
CA VAL A 13 -15.90 16.32 -23.46
C VAL A 13 -14.98 17.38 -24.02
N SER A 14 -14.81 18.49 -23.32
CA SER A 14 -13.85 19.52 -23.71
C SER A 14 -12.41 18.99 -23.56
N SER A 15 -11.48 19.55 -24.34
CA SER A 15 -10.06 19.19 -24.23
C SER A 15 -9.48 19.51 -22.84
N ALA A 16 -9.93 20.62 -22.24
CA ALA A 16 -9.54 21.06 -20.91
C ALA A 16 -10.00 20.06 -19.82
N ASP A 17 -11.25 19.62 -19.87
CA ASP A 17 -11.80 18.68 -18.90
C ASP A 17 -11.19 17.29 -19.06
N LEU A 18 -10.98 16.84 -20.31
CA LEU A 18 -10.30 15.57 -20.56
C LEU A 18 -8.89 15.55 -19.98
N LYS A 19 -8.15 16.67 -20.04
CA LYS A 19 -6.82 16.79 -19.42
C LYS A 19 -6.89 16.68 -17.89
N LYS A 20 -7.88 17.33 -17.27
CA LYS A 20 -8.12 17.23 -15.81
C LYS A 20 -8.47 15.80 -15.40
N ILE A 21 -9.40 15.16 -16.10
CA ILE A 21 -9.80 13.77 -15.85
C ILE A 21 -8.60 12.84 -15.93
N LYS A 22 -7.77 12.97 -16.98
CA LYS A 22 -6.55 12.15 -17.14
C LYS A 22 -5.57 12.35 -15.99
N SER A 23 -5.40 13.60 -15.53
CA SER A 23 -4.52 13.91 -14.39
C SER A 23 -5.05 13.31 -13.09
N GLN A 24 -6.36 13.41 -12.83
CA GLN A 24 -7.00 12.83 -11.65
C GLN A 24 -6.93 11.29 -11.65
N ALA A 25 -7.23 10.66 -12.79
CA ALA A 25 -7.12 9.21 -12.96
C ALA A 25 -5.68 8.72 -12.71
N LYS A 26 -4.68 9.45 -13.24
CA LYS A 26 -3.26 9.16 -13.00
C LYS A 26 -2.91 9.26 -11.51
N ARG A 27 -3.37 10.31 -10.82
CA ARG A 27 -3.17 10.47 -9.37
C ARG A 27 -3.79 9.32 -8.58
N ALA A 28 -4.98 8.88 -8.99
CA ALA A 28 -5.67 7.72 -8.42
C ALA A 28 -5.05 6.36 -8.80
N LYS A 29 -3.98 6.31 -9.60
CA LYS A 29 -3.38 5.06 -10.12
C LYS A 29 -4.40 4.18 -10.86
N LEU A 30 -5.39 4.78 -11.52
CA LEU A 30 -6.46 4.11 -12.28
C LEU A 30 -6.40 4.46 -13.77
N THR A 31 -6.96 3.58 -14.62
CA THR A 31 -7.25 3.95 -16.00
C THR A 31 -8.35 5.01 -16.03
N VAL A 32 -8.42 5.81 -17.10
CA VAL A 32 -9.49 6.82 -17.25
C VAL A 32 -10.88 6.18 -17.16
N THR A 33 -11.07 5.02 -17.77
CA THR A 33 -12.34 4.28 -17.71
C THR A 33 -12.66 3.84 -16.29
N ASP A 34 -11.70 3.28 -15.56
CA ASP A 34 -11.92 2.80 -14.19
C ASP A 34 -12.19 3.97 -13.24
N TYR A 35 -11.45 5.07 -13.38
CA TYR A 35 -11.67 6.29 -12.62
C TYR A 35 -13.08 6.86 -12.83
N LEU A 36 -13.49 7.05 -14.10
CA LEU A 36 -14.82 7.56 -14.41
C LEU A 36 -15.93 6.62 -13.95
N THR A 37 -15.73 5.30 -14.08
CA THR A 37 -16.70 4.30 -13.61
C THR A 37 -16.83 4.34 -12.09
N ALA A 38 -15.71 4.48 -11.37
CA ALA A 38 -15.73 4.61 -9.91
C ALA A 38 -16.46 5.89 -9.47
N CYS A 39 -16.14 7.04 -10.08
CA CYS A 39 -16.83 8.30 -9.80
C CYS A 39 -18.33 8.23 -10.12
N ALA A 40 -18.71 7.70 -11.28
CA ALA A 40 -20.12 7.60 -11.69
C ALA A 40 -20.94 6.65 -10.80
N LEU A 41 -20.28 5.69 -10.13
CA LEU A 41 -20.91 4.77 -9.18
C LEU A 41 -20.76 5.23 -7.73
N ASN A 42 -20.32 6.47 -7.47
CA ASN A 42 -20.05 7.01 -6.14
C ASN A 42 -19.17 6.11 -5.27
N LYS A 43 -18.20 5.44 -5.89
CA LYS A 43 -17.23 4.63 -5.15
C LYS A 43 -16.14 5.53 -4.60
N GLU A 44 -15.82 5.33 -3.33
CA GLU A 44 -14.70 6.00 -2.69
C GLU A 44 -13.37 5.57 -3.33
N ILE A 45 -12.50 6.54 -3.58
CA ILE A 45 -11.16 6.32 -4.15
C ILE A 45 -10.15 6.83 -3.13
N THR A 46 -9.72 5.95 -2.23
CA THR A 46 -8.70 6.24 -1.23
C THR A 46 -7.32 5.89 -1.78
N ILE A 47 -6.43 6.88 -1.84
CA ILE A 47 -5.04 6.69 -2.28
C ILE A 47 -4.18 6.65 -1.01
N ILE A 48 -3.60 5.49 -0.73
CA ILE A 48 -2.63 5.33 0.34
C ILE A 48 -1.25 5.40 -0.29
N ASP A 49 -0.56 6.53 -0.10
CA ASP A 49 0.84 6.70 -0.47
C ASP A 49 1.75 6.49 0.75
N GLY A 50 3.01 6.15 0.52
CA GLY A 50 4.02 6.01 1.59
C GLY A 50 4.18 4.60 2.19
N LEU A 51 3.36 3.62 1.79
CA LEU A 51 3.43 2.25 2.30
C LEU A 51 4.70 1.48 1.89
N ASP A 52 5.38 1.93 0.82
CA ASP A 52 6.62 1.32 0.34
C ASP A 52 7.75 1.36 1.40
N SER A 53 7.79 2.44 2.19
CA SER A 53 8.75 2.61 3.28
C SER A 53 8.50 1.59 4.39
N VAL A 54 7.24 1.45 4.81
CA VAL A 54 6.77 0.47 5.80
C VAL A 54 7.09 -0.96 5.32
N LEU A 55 6.87 -1.25 4.04
CA LEU A 55 7.14 -2.56 3.45
C LEU A 55 8.65 -2.88 3.40
N SER A 56 9.49 -1.88 3.13
CA SER A 56 10.95 -2.02 3.16
C SER A 56 11.46 -2.33 4.57
N GLU A 57 10.95 -1.61 5.56
CA GLU A 57 11.29 -1.80 6.97
C GLU A 57 10.85 -3.18 7.46
N LEU A 58 9.62 -3.61 7.12
CA LEU A 58 9.12 -4.94 7.43
C LEU A 58 10.00 -6.06 6.84
N LYS A 59 10.46 -5.90 5.58
CA LYS A 59 11.42 -6.83 4.97
C LYS A 59 12.75 -6.86 5.69
N SER A 60 13.23 -5.71 6.17
CA SER A 60 14.48 -5.62 6.93
C SER A 60 14.38 -6.35 8.26
N GLN A 61 13.26 -6.17 8.97
CA GLN A 61 13.02 -6.89 10.22
C GLN A 61 12.89 -8.40 10.01
N GLY A 62 12.24 -8.84 8.93
CA GLY A 62 12.20 -10.26 8.56
C GLY A 62 13.60 -10.86 8.35
N ARG A 63 14.53 -10.11 7.76
CA ARG A 63 15.94 -10.53 7.63
C ARG A 63 16.63 -10.63 8.99
N ASN A 64 16.44 -9.63 9.85
CA ASN A 64 17.01 -9.63 11.21
C ASN A 64 16.51 -10.82 12.04
N LEU A 65 15.21 -11.11 11.97
CA LEU A 65 14.60 -12.29 12.62
C LEU A 65 15.23 -13.58 12.10
N ASN A 66 15.35 -13.73 10.77
CA ASN A 66 15.95 -14.91 10.16
C ASN A 66 17.41 -15.12 10.63
N GLN A 67 18.19 -14.04 10.75
CA GLN A 67 19.56 -14.09 11.27
C GLN A 67 19.58 -14.55 12.73
N LEU A 68 18.70 -14.03 13.58
CA LEU A 68 18.60 -14.46 14.98
C LEU A 68 18.22 -15.94 15.10
N THR A 69 17.31 -16.44 14.25
CA THR A 69 16.95 -17.85 14.21
C THR A 69 18.15 -18.74 13.84
N ILE A 70 18.93 -18.34 12.83
CA ILE A 70 20.16 -19.07 12.44
C ILE A 70 21.16 -19.10 13.59
N LEU A 71 21.40 -17.95 14.23
CA LEU A 71 22.33 -17.84 15.35
C LEU A 71 21.89 -18.67 16.56
N SER A 72 20.59 -18.67 16.86
CA SER A 72 20.00 -19.46 17.93
C SER A 72 20.15 -20.96 17.65
N HIS A 73 19.91 -21.39 16.40
CA HIS A 73 20.14 -22.77 15.98
C HIS A 73 21.62 -23.20 16.09
N GLN A 74 22.55 -22.25 15.94
CA GLN A 74 23.98 -22.47 16.15
C GLN A 74 24.39 -22.46 17.65
N GLY A 75 23.43 -22.46 18.57
CA GLY A 75 23.68 -22.47 20.01
C GLY A 75 24.12 -21.11 20.59
N ARG A 76 24.00 -20.01 19.83
CA ARG A 76 24.36 -18.67 20.29
C ARG A 76 23.11 -17.94 20.79
N SER A 77 23.18 -17.33 21.96
CA SER A 77 22.08 -16.54 22.53
C SER A 77 22.38 -15.04 22.48
N TYR A 78 21.42 -14.26 22.01
CA TYR A 78 21.51 -12.81 21.81
C TYR A 78 20.29 -12.09 22.42
N PRO A 79 20.12 -12.10 23.76
CA PRO A 79 18.92 -11.59 24.43
C PRO A 79 18.67 -10.10 24.15
N SER A 80 19.74 -9.30 24.12
CA SER A 80 19.66 -7.85 23.87
C SER A 80 19.19 -7.49 22.45
N GLN A 81 19.41 -8.38 21.49
CA GLN A 81 19.00 -8.20 20.10
C GLN A 81 17.54 -8.60 19.91
N ILE A 82 17.06 -9.60 20.68
CA ILE A 82 15.65 -9.99 20.73
C ILE A 82 14.82 -8.85 21.31
N GLU A 83 15.24 -8.27 22.42
CA GLU A 83 14.53 -7.15 23.07
C GLU A 83 14.39 -5.94 22.13
N LYS A 84 15.49 -5.54 21.46
CA LYS A 84 15.47 -4.48 20.44
C LYS A 84 14.57 -4.79 19.25
N LEU A 85 14.50 -6.06 18.84
CA LEU A 85 13.62 -6.47 17.75
C LEU A 85 12.15 -6.41 18.16
N THR A 86 11.82 -6.83 19.38
CA THR A 86 10.47 -6.74 19.96
C THR A 86 10.00 -5.29 20.03
N ASP A 87 10.85 -4.37 20.49
CA ASP A 87 10.54 -2.94 20.54
C ASP A 87 10.32 -2.35 19.15
N ALA A 88 11.20 -2.68 18.18
CA ALA A 88 11.04 -2.25 16.80
C ALA A 88 9.73 -2.77 16.17
N TYR A 89 9.34 -4.00 16.50
CA TYR A 89 8.07 -4.58 16.05
C TYR A 89 6.86 -3.86 16.65
N GLY A 90 6.93 -3.52 17.94
CA GLY A 90 5.92 -2.71 18.63
C GLY A 90 5.69 -1.36 17.96
N ASN A 91 6.78 -0.67 17.59
CA ASN A 91 6.73 0.62 16.89
C ASN A 91 6.09 0.51 15.50
N ILE A 92 6.44 -0.52 14.73
CA ILE A 92 5.83 -0.76 13.41
C ILE A 92 4.33 -1.04 13.54
N CYS A 93 3.92 -1.86 14.51
CA CYS A 93 2.50 -2.12 14.76
C CYS A 93 1.75 -0.85 15.18
N ALA A 94 2.38 0.05 15.94
CA ALA A 94 1.79 1.32 16.33
C ALA A 94 1.61 2.26 15.12
N GLU A 95 2.62 2.37 14.24
CA GLU A 95 2.51 3.19 13.02
C GLU A 95 1.50 2.62 12.01
N LEU A 96 1.45 1.30 11.84
CA LEU A 96 0.43 0.65 11.01
C LEU A 96 -0.99 0.91 11.53
N LYS A 97 -1.19 0.92 12.86
CA LYS A 97 -2.49 1.27 13.45
C LYS A 97 -2.91 2.71 13.12
N LYS A 98 -1.99 3.66 13.17
CA LYS A 98 -2.26 5.06 12.79
C LYS A 98 -2.68 5.18 11.32
N VAL A 99 -2.06 4.42 10.42
CA VAL A 99 -2.46 4.37 9.00
C VAL A 99 -3.84 3.75 8.84
N LEU A 100 -4.17 2.72 9.63
CA LEU A 100 -5.49 2.06 9.62
C LEU A 100 -6.61 2.93 10.20
N GLU A 101 -6.34 3.85 11.13
CA GLU A 101 -7.33 4.76 11.71
C GLU A 101 -7.69 5.95 10.80
N VAL A 102 -6.89 6.18 9.74
CA VAL A 102 -7.08 7.26 8.76
C VAL A 102 -7.85 6.78 7.51
N VAL A 103 -8.10 5.48 7.39
CA VAL A 103 -8.84 4.81 6.31
C VAL A 103 -10.22 4.40 6.81
#